data_AF-A0A1H0KBI4-F1
#
_entry.id   AF-A0A1H0KBI4-F1
#
_cell.length_a   1.000
_cell.length_b   1.000
_cell.length_c   1.000
_cell.angle_alpha   90.00
_cell.angle_beta   90.00
_cell.angle_gamma   90.00
#
_symmetry.space_group_name_H-M   'P 1'
#
loop_
_entity.id
_entity.type
_entity.pdbx_description
1 polymer ?
#
loop_
_entity_poly.entity_id
_entity_poly.type
_entity_poly.pdbx_seq_one_letter_code
_entity_poly.pdbx_strand_id
1 'polypeptide(L)'
;MSDNKKDKLVNVQSNLLPALMKEVEGKIVVVRGQKALLDRDVAALYGVETKRVNEAVKNNPRKFREGYVFELTKEESDALRSKNSTIEVSTSTLEPVNGKGRHSKYNFKAFTSRGLYMLATCLKSDRAADATVAIVETFDKVQTLKHELLELHTETDKEKQASKMQHFGEVLTDIVMPELQTAETESSLEINFLIGKIKHTVKRVRREGDKKK
;
A
#
# COMPACT_ATOMS: atom_id res chain seq x y z
N MET A 1 24.66 -25.93 10.42
CA MET A 1 24.32 -24.74 11.24
C MET A 1 23.80 -23.54 10.41
N SER A 2 23.44 -23.71 9.12
CA SER A 2 23.03 -22.59 8.25
C SER A 2 21.51 -22.48 7.99
N ASP A 3 20.70 -23.43 8.45
CA ASP A 3 19.28 -23.53 8.04
C ASP A 3 18.29 -22.74 8.92
N ASN A 4 18.70 -22.33 10.13
CA ASN A 4 17.77 -21.78 11.14
C ASN A 4 17.49 -20.25 11.00
N LYS A 5 18.07 -19.58 9.99
CA LYS A 5 17.92 -18.11 9.79
C LYS A 5 16.92 -17.77 8.67
N LYS A 6 16.82 -18.61 7.63
CA LYS A 6 15.87 -18.41 6.52
C LYS A 6 14.43 -18.71 6.95
N ASP A 7 14.20 -19.78 7.71
CA ASP A 7 12.85 -20.13 8.19
C ASP A 7 12.27 -19.12 9.18
N LYS A 8 13.11 -18.46 9.98
CA LYS A 8 12.69 -17.35 10.85
C LYS A 8 12.33 -16.09 10.06
N LEU A 9 12.99 -15.81 8.93
CA LEU A 9 12.66 -14.66 8.07
C LEU A 9 11.32 -14.86 7.35
N VAL A 10 11.09 -16.08 6.85
CA VAL A 10 9.84 -16.44 6.14
C VAL A 10 8.62 -16.43 7.09
N ASN A 11 8.77 -16.94 8.32
CA ASN A 11 7.66 -17.01 9.29
C ASN A 11 7.35 -15.66 9.99
N VAL A 12 8.30 -14.71 9.99
CA VAL A 12 8.07 -13.34 10.45
C VAL A 12 7.38 -12.52 9.36
N GLN A 13 7.74 -12.70 8.08
CA GLN A 13 7.08 -12.05 6.95
C GLN A 13 5.63 -12.51 6.77
N SER A 14 5.31 -13.80 6.99
CA SER A 14 3.98 -14.39 6.77
C SER A 14 2.88 -13.90 7.74
N ASN A 15 3.24 -13.48 8.95
CA ASN A 15 2.28 -12.97 9.94
C ASN A 15 2.25 -11.43 10.04
N LEU A 16 3.27 -10.75 9.50
CA LEU A 16 3.38 -9.28 9.60
C LEU A 16 2.42 -8.57 8.65
N LEU A 17 2.26 -9.05 7.42
CA LEU A 17 1.53 -8.32 6.37
C LEU A 17 0.00 -8.30 6.58
N PRO A 18 -0.68 -9.41 6.94
CA PRO A 18 -2.11 -9.37 7.27
C PRO A 18 -2.44 -8.57 8.54
N ALA A 19 -1.56 -8.62 9.54
CA ALA A 19 -1.68 -7.83 10.75
C ALA A 19 -1.44 -6.34 10.48
N LEU A 20 -0.44 -6.01 9.65
CA LEU A 20 -0.15 -4.65 9.20
C LEU A 20 -1.29 -4.07 8.35
N MET A 21 -1.90 -4.87 7.46
CA MET A 21 -3.07 -4.43 6.68
C MET A 21 -4.27 -4.13 7.59
N LYS A 22 -4.59 -5.00 8.56
CA LYS A 22 -5.63 -4.73 9.56
C LYS A 22 -5.32 -3.51 10.43
N GLU A 23 -4.06 -3.32 10.80
CA GLU A 23 -3.62 -2.17 11.60
C GLU A 23 -3.70 -0.86 10.81
N VAL A 24 -3.42 -0.89 9.50
CA VAL A 24 -3.55 0.26 8.61
C VAL A 24 -5.02 0.57 8.33
N GLU A 25 -5.86 -0.45 8.06
CA GLU A 25 -7.30 -0.27 7.78
C GLU A 25 -8.03 0.48 8.90
N GLY A 26 -7.73 0.15 10.17
CA GLY A 26 -8.32 0.83 11.33
C GLY A 26 -7.84 2.27 11.54
N LYS A 27 -6.80 2.72 10.81
CA LYS A 27 -6.22 4.06 10.89
C LYS A 27 -6.56 4.93 9.67
N ILE A 28 -7.22 4.36 8.66
CA ILE A 28 -7.66 5.11 7.48
C ILE A 28 -8.78 6.06 7.87
N VAL A 29 -8.59 7.32 7.53
CA VAL A 29 -9.61 8.37 7.62
C VAL A 29 -9.98 8.85 6.23
N VAL A 30 -11.21 9.30 6.04
CA VAL A 30 -11.62 9.96 4.79
C VAL A 30 -11.57 11.46 5.03
N VAL A 31 -10.68 12.14 4.33
CA VAL A 31 -10.52 13.60 4.39
C VAL A 31 -10.87 14.15 3.03
N ARG A 32 -11.93 14.96 2.94
CA ARG A 32 -12.36 15.61 1.68
C ARG A 32 -12.55 14.59 0.54
N GLY A 33 -13.18 13.46 0.86
CA GLY A 33 -13.43 12.35 -0.07
C GLY A 33 -12.20 11.48 -0.39
N GLN A 34 -11.04 11.71 0.23
CA GLN A 34 -9.83 10.93 -0.02
C GLN A 34 -9.42 10.12 1.21
N LYS A 35 -9.10 8.83 1.00
CA LYS A 35 -8.51 8.00 2.04
C LYS A 35 -7.11 8.50 2.38
N ALA A 36 -6.87 8.72 3.66
CA ALA A 36 -5.60 9.25 4.17
C ALA A 36 -5.23 8.64 5.52
N LEU A 37 -3.96 8.76 5.88
CA LEU A 37 -3.42 8.43 7.21
C LEU A 37 -2.94 9.71 7.90
N LEU A 38 -3.17 9.81 9.20
CA LEU A 38 -2.66 10.94 9.98
C LEU A 38 -1.15 10.83 10.18
N ASP A 39 -0.48 11.97 10.30
CA ASP A 39 0.97 12.09 10.49
C ASP A 39 1.53 11.14 11.57
N ARG A 40 0.84 10.98 12.70
CA ARG A 40 1.18 10.04 13.77
C ARG A 40 1.15 8.57 13.33
N ASP A 41 0.17 8.21 12.51
CA ASP A 41 -0.08 6.84 12.08
C ASP A 41 0.92 6.47 10.97
N VAL A 42 1.24 7.43 10.11
CA VAL A 42 2.35 7.34 9.14
C VAL A 42 3.70 7.20 9.83
N ALA A 43 3.93 7.98 10.89
CA ALA A 43 5.15 7.91 11.68
C ALA A 43 5.33 6.53 12.32
N ALA A 44 4.26 5.98 12.91
CA ALA A 44 4.25 4.63 13.46
C ALA A 44 4.51 3.55 12.39
N LEU A 45 3.92 3.71 11.20
CA LEU A 45 4.11 2.80 10.07
C LEU A 45 5.59 2.72 9.67
N TYR A 46 6.24 3.87 9.47
CA TYR A 46 7.65 3.93 9.07
C TYR A 46 8.65 3.82 10.22
N GLY A 47 8.19 3.76 11.48
CA GLY A 47 9.07 3.64 12.64
C GLY A 47 9.91 4.90 12.89
N VAL A 48 9.34 6.08 12.61
CA VAL A 48 9.99 7.39 12.80
C VAL A 48 9.13 8.28 13.70
N GLU A 49 9.67 9.39 14.17
CA GLU A 49 8.88 10.40 14.88
C GLU A 49 7.97 11.19 13.92
N THR A 50 6.77 11.58 14.38
CA THR A 50 5.84 12.44 13.62
C THR A 50 6.50 13.72 13.13
N LYS A 51 7.40 14.30 13.93
CA LYS A 51 8.17 15.48 13.53
C LYS A 51 9.00 15.23 12.26
N ARG A 52 9.60 14.04 12.11
CA ARG A 52 10.40 13.69 10.93
C ARG A 52 9.56 13.54 9.68
N VAL A 53 8.33 13.02 9.80
CA VAL A 53 7.36 12.98 8.70
C VAL A 53 7.06 14.41 8.21
N ASN A 54 6.75 15.31 9.14
CA ASN A 54 6.40 16.69 8.82
C ASN A 54 7.60 17.49 8.27
N GLU A 55 8.81 17.26 8.80
CA GLU A 55 10.06 17.81 8.27
C GLU A 55 10.36 17.31 6.86
N ALA A 56 10.12 16.02 6.58
CA ALA A 56 10.33 15.45 5.24
C ALA A 56 9.47 16.14 4.18
N VAL A 57 8.21 16.45 4.49
CA VAL A 57 7.33 17.23 3.60
C VAL A 57 7.88 18.63 3.39
N LYS A 58 8.19 19.33 4.49
CA LYS A 58 8.66 20.72 4.46
C LYS A 58 9.96 20.87 3.66
N ASN A 59 10.87 19.92 3.77
CA ASN A 59 12.18 19.97 3.11
C ASN A 59 12.14 19.51 1.64
N ASN A 60 11.06 18.87 1.19
CA ASN A 60 10.94 18.32 -0.16
C ASN A 60 9.71 18.84 -0.91
N PRO A 61 9.47 20.16 -1.00
CA PRO A 61 8.23 20.73 -1.56
C PRO A 61 7.98 20.30 -3.01
N ARG A 62 9.04 20.03 -3.81
CA ARG A 62 8.90 19.55 -5.20
C ARG A 62 8.30 18.14 -5.32
N LYS A 63 8.41 17.31 -4.27
CA LYS A 63 7.89 15.93 -4.25
C LYS A 63 6.41 15.89 -3.84
N PHE A 64 5.95 16.85 -3.04
CA PHE A 64 4.58 16.86 -2.51
C PHE A 64 3.71 17.85 -3.29
N ARG A 65 3.02 17.33 -4.31
CA ARG A 65 2.07 18.11 -5.11
C ARG A 65 0.74 18.29 -4.37
N GLU A 66 -0.12 19.16 -4.91
CA GLU A 66 -1.46 19.37 -4.40
C GLU A 66 -2.23 18.03 -4.27
N GLY A 67 -2.94 17.86 -3.15
CA GLY A 67 -3.68 16.63 -2.84
C GLY A 67 -2.83 15.45 -2.35
N TYR A 68 -1.53 15.62 -2.11
CA TYR A 68 -0.69 14.57 -1.50
C TYR A 68 -0.77 14.61 0.02
N VAL A 69 -0.87 15.82 0.57
CA VAL A 69 -0.94 16.08 2.00
C VAL A 69 -2.02 17.12 2.24
N PHE A 70 -2.91 16.85 3.19
CA PHE A 70 -3.90 17.81 3.67
C PHE A 70 -3.48 18.30 5.05
N GLU A 71 -3.43 19.60 5.23
CA GLU A 71 -3.42 20.19 6.56
C GLU A 71 -4.87 20.33 7.01
N LEU A 72 -5.22 19.66 8.11
CA LEU A 72 -6.59 19.62 8.58
C LEU A 72 -6.99 20.96 9.18
N THR A 73 -8.26 21.34 9.07
CA THR A 73 -8.79 22.47 9.85
C THR A 73 -8.94 22.07 11.33
N LYS A 74 -9.26 23.05 12.17
CA LYS A 74 -9.54 22.79 13.58
C LYS A 74 -10.78 21.90 13.72
N GLU A 75 -11.81 22.15 12.92
CA GLU A 75 -13.06 21.40 12.88
C GLU A 75 -12.81 19.96 12.40
N GLU A 76 -12.04 19.78 11.32
CA GLU A 76 -11.63 18.46 10.83
C GLU A 76 -10.83 17.70 11.92
N SER A 77 -9.92 18.39 12.63
CA SER A 77 -9.12 17.82 13.71
C SER A 77 -9.96 17.45 14.95
N ASP A 78 -11.00 18.22 15.26
CA ASP A 78 -11.89 17.98 16.39
C ASP A 78 -12.87 16.84 16.10
N ALA A 79 -13.34 16.71 14.85
CA ALA A 79 -14.13 15.56 14.39
C ALA A 79 -13.37 14.22 14.48
N LEU A 80 -12.05 14.24 14.23
CA LEU A 80 -11.21 13.07 14.42
C LEU A 80 -11.04 12.70 15.89
N ARG A 81 -10.98 13.68 16.79
CA ARG A 81 -10.90 13.45 18.24
C ARG A 81 -12.19 12.86 18.80
N SER A 82 -13.35 13.18 18.20
CA SER A 82 -14.64 12.59 18.55
C SER A 82 -14.90 11.22 17.91
N LYS A 83 -13.89 10.60 17.28
CA LYS A 83 -13.91 9.27 16.64
C LYS A 83 -14.75 9.17 15.36
N ASN A 84 -14.96 10.28 14.64
CA ASN A 84 -15.57 10.18 13.31
C ASN A 84 -14.50 9.87 12.25
N SER A 85 -14.58 8.70 11.61
CA SER A 85 -13.62 8.26 10.59
C SER A 85 -13.83 8.90 9.21
N THR A 86 -14.97 9.57 9.02
CA THR A 86 -15.32 10.28 7.78
C THR A 86 -15.42 11.78 8.04
N ILE A 87 -14.62 12.55 7.33
CA ILE A 87 -14.58 14.01 7.41
C ILE A 87 -14.98 14.60 6.06
N GLU A 88 -16.24 15.01 5.97
CA GLU A 88 -16.79 15.82 4.88
C GLU A 88 -17.15 17.19 5.43
N VAL A 89 -16.14 18.05 5.62
CA VAL A 89 -16.39 19.45 5.94
C VAL A 89 -16.47 20.20 4.62
N SER A 90 -17.68 20.53 4.20
CA SER A 90 -17.94 21.44 3.08
C SER A 90 -17.18 22.74 3.33
N THR A 91 -16.36 23.14 2.38
CA THR A 91 -15.75 24.47 2.33
C THR A 91 -16.82 25.51 2.02
N SER A 92 -17.71 25.78 2.97
CA SER A 92 -18.49 27.02 2.96
C SER A 92 -18.45 27.63 4.35
N THR A 93 -17.62 28.66 4.45
CA THR A 93 -17.73 29.74 5.42
C THR A 93 -17.43 29.35 6.86
N LEU A 94 -16.18 29.42 7.30
CA LEU A 94 -15.89 29.47 8.74
C LEU A 94 -14.80 30.49 9.05
N GLU A 95 -15.25 31.61 9.63
CA GLU A 95 -14.43 32.53 10.41
C GLU A 95 -13.70 31.78 11.55
N PRO A 96 -12.53 32.26 11.99
CA PRO A 96 -11.77 31.59 13.03
C PRO A 96 -12.49 31.69 14.38
N VAL A 97 -13.12 30.60 14.82
CA VAL A 97 -13.70 30.51 16.16
C VAL A 97 -12.57 30.32 17.19
N ASN A 98 -12.25 31.43 17.85
CA ASN A 98 -11.36 31.52 19.00
C ASN A 98 -11.94 30.81 20.24
N GLY A 99 -11.89 29.47 20.25
CA GLY A 99 -12.12 28.64 21.44
C GLY A 99 -10.79 28.24 22.09
N LYS A 100 -10.48 28.85 23.25
CA LYS A 100 -9.32 28.57 24.12
C LYS A 100 -9.46 27.17 24.75
N GLY A 101 -8.66 26.21 24.29
CA GLY A 101 -8.58 24.88 24.90
C GLY A 101 -7.39 24.08 24.34
N ARG A 102 -6.33 23.96 25.15
CA ARG A 102 -5.13 23.09 24.99
C ARG A 102 -4.56 23.01 23.56
N HIS A 103 -3.76 24.03 23.24
CA HIS A 103 -2.97 24.19 22.03
C HIS A 103 -2.17 22.94 21.63
N SER A 104 -2.68 22.14 20.70
CA SER A 104 -1.79 21.64 19.65
C SER A 104 -1.55 22.83 18.73
N LYS A 105 -0.34 23.38 18.76
CA LYS A 105 0.04 24.55 17.93
C LYS A 105 0.06 24.21 16.43
N TYR A 106 -0.14 22.94 16.08
CA TYR A 106 -0.12 22.40 14.73
C TYR A 106 -1.38 21.58 14.49
N ASN A 107 -2.07 21.87 13.38
CA ASN A 107 -3.12 21.01 12.87
C ASN A 107 -2.51 19.69 12.40
N PHE A 108 -3.26 18.60 12.54
CA PHE A 108 -2.81 17.31 12.01
C PHE A 108 -2.63 17.39 10.49
N LYS A 109 -1.63 16.68 9.98
CA LYS A 109 -1.50 16.43 8.53
C LYS A 109 -2.06 15.06 8.21
N ALA A 110 -2.82 14.98 7.13
CA ALA A 110 -3.32 13.72 6.57
C ALA A 110 -2.65 13.44 5.22
N PHE A 111 -2.19 12.20 5.04
CA PHE A 111 -1.40 11.77 3.90
C PHE A 111 -2.18 10.77 3.06
N THR A 112 -2.39 11.11 1.80
CA THR A 112 -3.00 10.19 0.82
C THR A 112 -2.01 9.11 0.42
N SER A 113 -2.45 8.07 -0.28
CA SER A 113 -1.54 7.02 -0.81
C SER A 113 -0.36 7.61 -1.59
N ARG A 114 -0.60 8.66 -2.40
CA ARG A 114 0.47 9.36 -3.13
C ARG A 114 1.44 10.08 -2.19
N GLY A 115 0.94 10.71 -1.13
CA GLY A 115 1.77 11.31 -0.09
C GLY A 115 2.64 10.28 0.65
N LEU A 116 2.08 9.10 0.93
CA LEU A 116 2.81 7.98 1.55
C LEU A 116 3.95 7.48 0.64
N TYR A 117 3.67 7.28 -0.64
CA TYR A 117 4.71 6.86 -1.60
C TYR A 117 5.86 7.88 -1.69
N MET A 118 5.55 9.18 -1.65
CA MET A 118 6.59 10.21 -1.63
C MET A 118 7.39 10.19 -0.33
N LEU A 119 6.72 9.99 0.82
CA LEU A 119 7.39 9.88 2.12
C LEU A 119 8.37 8.71 2.19
N ALA A 120 8.04 7.56 1.60
CA ALA A 120 8.94 6.41 1.53
C ALA A 120 10.31 6.80 0.93
N THR A 121 10.31 7.68 -0.09
CA THR A 121 11.55 8.17 -0.73
C THR A 121 12.28 9.29 0.02
N CYS A 122 11.70 9.80 1.11
CA CYS A 122 12.24 10.95 1.85
C CYS A 122 12.71 10.57 3.27
N LEU A 123 12.06 9.59 3.88
CA LEU A 123 12.35 9.15 5.24
C LEU A 123 13.61 8.28 5.29
N LYS A 124 14.39 8.44 6.36
CA LYS A 124 15.60 7.66 6.63
C LYS A 124 15.31 6.60 7.70
N SER A 125 14.63 5.53 7.30
CA SER A 125 14.29 4.38 8.15
C SER A 125 14.24 3.12 7.31
N ASP A 126 14.63 1.98 7.88
CA ASP A 126 14.64 0.68 7.16
C ASP A 126 13.28 0.37 6.54
N ARG A 127 12.17 0.61 7.28
CA ARG A 127 10.81 0.42 6.77
C ARG A 127 10.46 1.30 5.56
N ALA A 128 11.05 2.50 5.47
CA ALA A 128 10.83 3.40 4.34
C ALA A 128 11.67 2.98 3.12
N ALA A 129 12.88 2.48 3.36
CA ALA A 129 13.72 1.88 2.33
C ALA A 129 13.04 0.62 1.76
N ASP A 130 12.58 -0.29 2.62
CA ASP A 130 11.85 -1.52 2.23
C ASP A 130 10.59 -1.18 1.43
N ALA A 131 9.81 -0.20 1.89
CA ALA A 131 8.63 0.26 1.15
C ALA A 131 9.00 0.84 -0.22
N THR A 132 10.09 1.61 -0.32
CA THR A 132 10.55 2.16 -1.61
C THR A 132 10.96 1.05 -2.57
N VAL A 133 11.71 0.05 -2.09
CA VAL A 133 12.08 -1.13 -2.89
C VAL A 133 10.83 -1.88 -3.34
N ALA A 134 9.89 -2.16 -2.43
CA ALA A 134 8.65 -2.84 -2.78
C ALA A 134 7.83 -2.09 -3.85
N ILE A 135 7.78 -0.76 -3.79
CA ILE A 135 7.13 0.07 -4.81
C ILE A 135 7.84 -0.07 -6.16
N VAL A 136 9.17 -0.02 -6.18
CA VAL A 136 9.97 -0.15 -7.41
C VAL A 136 9.81 -1.55 -8.03
N GLU A 137 9.93 -2.61 -7.24
CA GLU A 137 9.74 -4.00 -7.69
C GLU A 137 8.32 -4.22 -8.24
N THR A 138 7.31 -3.67 -7.57
CA THR A 138 5.92 -3.76 -8.05
C THR A 138 5.75 -3.04 -9.38
N PHE A 139 6.36 -1.86 -9.53
CA PHE A 139 6.30 -1.11 -10.77
C PHE A 139 6.99 -1.84 -11.93
N ASP A 140 8.14 -2.47 -11.67
CA ASP A 140 8.84 -3.29 -12.66
C ASP A 140 7.97 -4.46 -13.14
N LYS A 141 7.34 -5.20 -12.22
CA LYS A 141 6.36 -6.25 -12.57
C LYS A 141 5.21 -5.72 -13.43
N VAL A 142 4.71 -4.51 -13.14
CA VAL A 142 3.63 -3.89 -13.95
C VAL A 142 4.12 -3.53 -15.35
N GLN A 143 5.37 -3.07 -15.50
CA GLN A 143 5.96 -2.84 -16.83
C GLN A 143 6.11 -4.14 -17.60
N THR A 144 6.58 -5.21 -16.95
CA THR A 144 6.67 -6.55 -17.52
C THR A 144 5.32 -7.04 -18.03
N LEU A 145 4.26 -6.95 -17.21
CA LEU A 145 2.89 -7.26 -17.65
C LEU A 145 2.45 -6.47 -18.88
N LYS A 146 2.75 -5.16 -18.91
CA LYS A 146 2.40 -4.29 -20.04
C LYS A 146 3.11 -4.76 -21.31
N HIS A 147 4.39 -5.10 -21.23
CA HIS A 147 5.16 -5.59 -22.37
C HIS A 147 4.63 -6.93 -22.88
N GLU A 148 4.35 -7.88 -21.99
CA GLU A 148 3.79 -9.18 -22.35
C GLU A 148 2.40 -9.07 -22.98
N LEU A 149 1.56 -8.16 -22.50
CA LEU A 149 0.25 -7.91 -23.10
C LEU A 149 0.37 -7.47 -24.56
N LEU A 150 1.34 -6.60 -24.86
CA LEU A 150 1.59 -6.12 -26.23
C LEU A 150 2.16 -7.23 -27.12
N GLU A 151 3.05 -8.07 -26.58
CA GLU A 151 3.58 -9.21 -27.31
C GLU A 151 2.49 -10.25 -27.61
N LEU A 152 1.62 -10.54 -26.64
CA LEU A 152 0.49 -11.45 -26.84
C LEU A 152 -0.47 -11.00 -27.95
N HIS A 153 -0.58 -9.68 -28.19
CA HIS A 153 -1.40 -9.14 -29.27
C HIS A 153 -0.81 -9.39 -30.67
N THR A 154 0.51 -9.49 -30.77
CA THR A 154 1.24 -9.60 -32.04
C THR A 154 1.75 -11.02 -32.32
N GLU A 155 1.81 -11.86 -31.30
CA GLU A 155 2.22 -13.26 -31.40
C GLU A 155 1.20 -14.09 -32.18
N THR A 156 1.66 -14.73 -33.25
CA THR A 156 0.84 -15.59 -34.13
C THR A 156 1.07 -17.07 -33.88
N ASP A 157 2.19 -17.40 -33.23
CA ASP A 157 2.54 -18.76 -32.83
C ASP A 157 1.77 -19.17 -31.57
N LYS A 158 0.93 -20.21 -31.69
CA LYS A 158 0.08 -20.69 -30.60
C LYS A 158 0.87 -21.23 -29.40
N GLU A 159 2.03 -21.84 -29.61
CA GLU A 159 2.84 -22.39 -28.53
C GLU A 159 3.49 -21.26 -27.70
N LYS A 160 4.04 -20.26 -28.40
CA LYS A 160 4.61 -19.07 -27.74
C LYS A 160 3.54 -18.25 -27.04
N GLN A 161 2.37 -18.12 -27.66
CA GLN A 161 1.23 -17.45 -27.05
C GLN A 161 0.80 -18.13 -25.76
N ALA A 162 0.74 -19.47 -25.72
CA ALA A 162 0.39 -20.22 -24.52
C ALA A 162 1.41 -20.02 -23.38
N SER A 163 2.70 -20.06 -23.69
CA SER A 163 3.77 -19.83 -22.69
C SER A 163 3.74 -18.40 -22.14
N LYS A 164 3.60 -17.39 -22.99
CA LYS A 164 3.47 -15.97 -22.58
C LYS A 164 2.20 -15.74 -21.78
N MET A 165 1.10 -16.40 -22.14
CA MET A 165 -0.16 -16.32 -21.40
C MET A 165 -0.04 -16.90 -19.98
N GLN A 166 0.70 -18.00 -19.83
CA GLN A 166 0.97 -18.58 -18.52
C GLN A 166 1.78 -17.61 -17.64
N HIS A 167 2.89 -17.08 -18.17
CA HIS A 167 3.74 -16.14 -17.44
C HIS A 167 2.97 -14.85 -17.10
N PHE A 168 2.18 -14.32 -18.03
CA PHE A 168 1.31 -13.16 -17.78
C PHE A 168 0.37 -13.41 -16.60
N GLY A 169 -0.24 -14.59 -16.53
CA GLY A 169 -1.10 -14.99 -15.40
C GLY A 169 -0.37 -15.07 -14.06
N GLU A 170 0.88 -15.56 -14.08
CA GLU A 170 1.75 -15.64 -12.90
C GLU A 170 2.11 -14.23 -12.39
N VAL A 171 2.62 -13.35 -13.25
CA VAL A 171 2.99 -11.96 -12.88
C VAL A 171 1.77 -11.16 -12.42
N LEU A 172 0.61 -11.37 -13.06
CA LEU A 172 -0.65 -10.73 -12.68
C LEU A 172 -1.09 -11.15 -11.28
N THR A 173 -1.00 -12.45 -10.99
CA THR A 173 -1.31 -12.98 -9.66
C THR A 173 -0.38 -12.39 -8.61
N ASP A 174 0.91 -12.30 -8.91
CA ASP A 174 1.91 -11.72 -8.01
C ASP A 174 1.61 -10.25 -7.66
N ILE A 175 1.04 -9.47 -8.58
CA ILE A 175 0.69 -8.06 -8.36
C ILE A 175 -0.66 -7.91 -7.63
N VAL A 176 -1.68 -8.64 -8.08
CA VAL A 176 -3.06 -8.45 -7.60
C VAL A 176 -3.30 -9.24 -6.31
N MET A 177 -2.62 -10.37 -6.15
CA MET A 177 -2.78 -11.32 -5.06
C MET A 177 -1.41 -11.80 -4.51
N PRO A 178 -0.53 -10.89 -4.07
CA PRO A 178 0.81 -11.25 -3.58
C PRO A 178 0.77 -12.24 -2.40
N GLU A 179 -0.34 -12.30 -1.65
CA GLU A 179 -0.47 -13.07 -0.41
C GLU A 179 -1.71 -13.98 -0.33
N LEU A 180 -1.98 -14.78 -1.38
CA LEU A 180 -2.79 -15.99 -1.18
C LEU A 180 -2.01 -16.98 -0.28
N GLN A 181 -2.09 -16.76 1.04
CA GLN A 181 -1.53 -17.64 2.06
C GLN A 181 -2.63 -18.53 2.67
N THR A 182 -2.57 -19.82 2.34
CA THR A 182 -2.87 -20.96 3.22
C THR A 182 -4.32 -21.25 3.67
N ALA A 183 -5.30 -21.04 2.80
CA ALA A 183 -6.46 -21.92 2.80
C ALA A 183 -6.45 -22.72 1.49
N GLU A 184 -6.93 -23.96 1.53
CA GLU A 184 -7.12 -24.81 0.34
C GLU A 184 -8.18 -24.17 -0.56
N THR A 185 -7.80 -23.12 -1.27
CA THR A 185 -8.73 -22.31 -2.07
C THR A 185 -8.14 -22.20 -3.46
N GLU A 186 -8.79 -22.86 -4.41
CA GLU A 186 -8.55 -22.61 -5.82
C GLU A 186 -9.09 -21.21 -6.13
N SER A 187 -8.19 -20.26 -6.33
CA SER A 187 -8.56 -18.89 -6.70
C SER A 187 -8.36 -18.72 -8.19
N SER A 188 -9.44 -18.37 -8.90
CA SER A 188 -9.40 -18.12 -10.34
C SER A 188 -9.58 -16.62 -10.61
N LEU A 189 -8.63 -16.03 -11.32
CA LEU A 189 -8.71 -14.69 -11.87
C LEU A 189 -9.09 -14.80 -13.34
N GLU A 190 -10.26 -14.28 -13.70
CA GLU A 190 -10.73 -14.17 -15.08
C GLU A 190 -10.78 -12.70 -15.48
N ILE A 191 -10.00 -12.33 -16.49
CA ILE A 191 -10.00 -10.98 -17.07
C ILE A 191 -10.25 -11.08 -18.57
N ASN A 192 -11.29 -10.37 -19.03
CA ASN A 192 -11.58 -10.22 -20.45
C ASN A 192 -10.77 -9.04 -20.99
N PHE A 193 -9.77 -9.32 -21.83
CA PHE A 193 -9.07 -8.30 -22.58
C PHE A 193 -9.64 -8.21 -24.00
N LEU A 194 -9.41 -7.08 -24.68
CA LEU A 194 -9.78 -6.91 -26.09
C LEU A 194 -9.15 -8.00 -26.99
N ILE A 195 -8.02 -8.57 -26.53
CA ILE A 195 -7.24 -9.60 -27.23
C ILE A 195 -7.63 -11.05 -26.88
N GLY A 196 -8.55 -11.26 -25.92
CA GLY A 196 -8.96 -12.60 -25.49
C GLY A 196 -9.29 -12.71 -24.00
N LYS A 197 -9.62 -13.93 -23.57
CA LYS A 197 -9.92 -14.24 -22.16
C LYS A 197 -8.68 -14.79 -21.46
N ILE A 198 -8.30 -14.21 -20.33
CA ILE A 198 -7.22 -14.72 -19.49
C ILE A 198 -7.86 -15.32 -18.25
N LYS A 199 -7.67 -16.64 -18.07
CA LYS A 199 -8.09 -17.37 -16.88
C LYS A 199 -6.84 -17.95 -16.23
N HIS A 200 -6.49 -17.45 -15.05
CA HIS A 200 -5.41 -18.01 -14.25
C HIS A 200 -5.98 -18.57 -12.95
N THR A 201 -5.76 -19.87 -12.70
CA THR A 201 -6.21 -20.54 -11.48
C THR A 201 -5.01 -20.92 -10.66
N VAL A 202 -4.89 -20.35 -9.47
CA VAL A 202 -3.81 -20.66 -8.53
C VAL A 202 -4.29 -21.76 -7.60
N LYS A 203 -3.58 -22.90 -7.60
CA LYS A 203 -3.76 -23.99 -6.62
C LYS A 203 -2.50 -24.12 -5.79
N ARG A 204 -2.55 -23.69 -4.52
CA ARG A 204 -1.44 -23.87 -3.56
C ARG A 204 -1.82 -24.93 -2.53
N VAL A 205 -1.06 -26.02 -2.50
CA VAL A 205 -1.22 -27.12 -1.51
C VAL A 205 -0.19 -26.93 -0.40
N ARG A 206 -0.61 -27.09 0.85
CA ARG A 206 0.28 -27.08 2.01
C ARG A 206 1.29 -28.23 1.85
N ARG A 207 2.60 -27.95 1.85
CA ARG A 207 3.60 -29.00 2.08
C ARG A 207 3.55 -29.38 3.55
N GLU A 208 2.90 -30.50 3.88
CA GLU A 208 3.13 -31.17 5.16
C GLU A 208 4.55 -31.76 5.15
N GLY A 209 5.43 -31.21 5.99
CA GLY A 209 6.81 -31.68 6.07
C GLY A 209 7.68 -30.90 7.03
N ASP A 210 7.33 -30.92 8.32
CA ASP A 210 8.33 -31.14 9.39
C ASP A 210 7.64 -31.55 10.70
N LYS A 211 7.08 -32.76 10.69
CA LYS A 211 7.08 -33.62 11.88
C LYS A 211 8.40 -34.38 11.87
N LYS A 212 9.41 -33.93 12.59
CA LYS A 212 10.53 -34.78 13.01
C LYS A 212 10.96 -34.45 14.44
N LYS A 213 10.61 -35.39 15.31
CA LYS A 213 11.15 -35.77 16.64
C LYS A 213 11.60 -34.65 17.59
#